data_AF-A0A923RPZ5-F1
#
_entry.id   AF-A0A923RPZ5-F1
#
_cell.length_a   1.000
_cell.length_b   1.000
_cell.length_c   1.000
_cell.angle_alpha   90.00
_cell.angle_beta   90.00
_cell.angle_gamma   90.00
#
_symmetry.space_group_name_H-M   'P 1'
#
loop_
_entity.id
_entity.type
_entity.pdbx_description
1 polymer ?
#
loop_
_entity_poly.entity_id
_entity_poly.type
_entity_poly.pdbx_seq_one_letter_code
_entity_poly.pdbx_strand_id
1 'polypeptide(L)'
;MSEIKLKPCPHCKNKNLEFTDVHSLEECGNFDTDLCLCNKYEHPGHCIYKSVVCSVQRGGCGASSGYYLTEEEAAKAWNRRYTDE
;
A
#
# COMPACT_ATOMS: atom_id res chain seq x y z
N MET A 1 9.31 8.29 -15.65
CA MET A 1 8.98 7.75 -14.31
C MET A 1 9.69 6.41 -14.19
N SER A 2 10.58 6.26 -13.22
CA SER A 2 11.33 5.02 -13.01
C SER A 2 10.36 3.91 -12.60
N GLU A 3 10.41 2.75 -13.27
CA GLU A 3 9.55 1.62 -12.94
C GLU A 3 9.99 1.01 -11.60
N ILE A 4 9.14 1.09 -10.58
CA ILE A 4 9.43 0.57 -9.24
C ILE A 4 9.24 -0.96 -9.25
N LYS A 5 10.33 -1.72 -9.05
CA LYS A 5 10.29 -3.19 -9.06
C LYS A 5 9.92 -3.77 -7.70
N LEU A 6 8.80 -4.49 -7.64
CA LEU A 6 8.35 -5.21 -6.45
C LEU A 6 8.76 -6.69 -6.50
N LYS A 7 9.32 -7.20 -5.40
CA LYS A 7 9.47 -8.64 -5.15
C LYS A 7 8.06 -9.25 -5.00
N PRO A 8 7.83 -10.55 -5.31
CA PRO A 8 6.53 -11.19 -5.17
C PRO A 8 5.93 -11.09 -3.75
N CYS A 9 4.76 -11.65 -3.51
CA CYS A 9 4.24 -11.75 -2.15
C CYS A 9 5.09 -12.73 -1.33
N PRO A 10 5.63 -12.34 -0.16
CA PRO A 10 6.43 -13.25 0.67
C PRO A 10 5.58 -14.41 1.23
N HIS A 11 4.28 -14.20 1.42
CA HIS A 11 3.34 -15.18 2.00
C HIS A 11 2.81 -16.18 0.97
N CYS A 12 2.21 -15.71 -0.13
CA CYS A 12 1.57 -16.59 -1.12
C CYS A 12 2.34 -16.72 -2.44
N LYS A 13 3.50 -16.08 -2.56
CA LYS A 13 4.38 -16.07 -3.77
C LYS A 13 3.74 -15.51 -5.04
N ASN A 14 2.50 -15.02 -4.97
CA ASN A 14 1.81 -14.39 -6.09
C ASN A 14 2.48 -13.06 -6.47
N LYS A 15 2.41 -12.69 -7.75
CA LYS A 15 2.92 -11.44 -8.33
C LYS A 15 1.84 -10.39 -8.55
N ASN A 16 0.59 -10.69 -8.19
CA ASN A 16 -0.53 -9.76 -8.30
C ASN A 16 -0.48 -8.73 -7.18
N LEU A 17 0.45 -7.78 -7.35
CA LEU A 17 0.71 -6.66 -6.46
C LEU A 17 0.17 -5.38 -7.09
N GLU A 18 -0.38 -4.51 -6.27
CA GLU A 18 -0.87 -3.21 -6.72
C GLU A 18 -0.51 -2.13 -5.70
N PHE A 19 -0.20 -0.95 -6.22
CA PHE A 19 -0.18 0.25 -5.40
C PHE A 19 -1.61 0.72 -5.18
N THR A 20 -1.92 1.05 -3.95
CA THR A 20 -3.21 1.59 -3.52
C THR A 20 -2.97 2.68 -2.49
N ASP A 21 -4.03 3.34 -2.05
CA ASP A 21 -4.02 4.35 -1.00
C ASP A 21 -5.06 4.05 0.08
N VAL A 22 -4.91 4.72 1.23
CA VAL A 22 -5.80 4.57 2.40
C VAL A 22 -7.26 4.83 2.03
N HIS A 23 -7.50 5.75 1.09
CA HIS A 23 -8.86 6.08 0.64
C HIS A 23 -9.50 4.95 -0.15
N SER A 24 -8.77 4.39 -1.12
CA SER A 24 -9.22 3.27 -1.96
C SER A 24 -9.43 1.99 -1.16
N LEU A 25 -8.73 1.83 -0.03
CA LEU A 25 -8.94 0.71 0.90
C LEU A 25 -10.04 0.97 1.94
N GLU A 26 -10.65 2.16 1.97
CA GLU A 26 -11.60 2.60 3.01
C GLU A 26 -11.05 2.50 4.45
N GLU A 27 -9.73 2.41 4.61
CA GLU A 27 -9.05 2.19 5.89
C GLU A 27 -8.80 3.49 6.69
N CYS A 28 -9.37 4.62 6.25
CA CYS A 28 -9.29 5.86 7.00
C CYS A 28 -9.86 5.77 8.42
N GLY A 29 -10.82 4.86 8.65
CA GLY A 29 -11.39 4.62 9.98
C GLY A 29 -10.43 3.95 10.97
N ASN A 30 -9.31 3.40 10.49
CA ASN A 30 -8.24 2.85 11.34
C ASN A 30 -7.28 3.93 11.85
N PHE A 31 -7.34 5.14 11.28
CA PHE A 31 -6.63 6.31 11.78
C PHE A 31 -7.60 7.16 12.61
N ASP A 32 -7.08 7.88 13.61
CA ASP A 32 -7.89 8.87 14.34
C ASP A 32 -8.54 9.78 13.28
N THR A 33 -9.87 9.89 13.29
CA THR A 33 -10.63 10.52 12.19
C THR A 33 -10.24 11.99 11.95
N ASP A 34 -9.63 12.61 12.95
CA ASP A 34 -9.10 13.98 12.92
C ASP A 34 -7.68 14.07 12.35
N LEU A 35 -6.97 12.93 12.24
CA LEU A 35 -5.61 12.80 11.72
C LEU A 35 -5.53 12.02 10.39
N CYS A 36 -6.61 11.41 9.94
CA CYS A 36 -6.66 10.89 8.57
C CYS A 36 -6.64 12.09 7.61
N LEU A 37 -5.47 12.38 7.02
CA LEU A 37 -5.24 13.35 5.91
C LEU A 37 -6.05 13.03 4.62
N CYS A 38 -7.00 12.11 4.74
CA CYS A 38 -7.85 11.52 3.72
C CYS A 38 -9.33 11.64 4.10
N ASN A 39 -9.66 12.38 5.16
CA ASN A 39 -11.05 12.58 5.56
C ASN A 39 -11.83 13.37 4.49
N LYS A 40 -13.15 13.22 4.51
CA LYS A 40 -14.10 13.81 3.56
C LYS A 40 -14.11 15.35 3.50
N TYR A 41 -13.30 16.03 4.32
CA TYR A 41 -13.29 17.48 4.48
C TYR A 41 -12.08 18.17 3.81
N GLU A 42 -11.09 17.43 3.31
CA GLU A 42 -10.00 17.99 2.50
C GLU A 42 -10.17 17.72 1.00
N HIS A 43 -9.52 18.56 0.19
CA HIS A 43 -9.66 18.58 -1.26
C HIS A 43 -9.42 17.19 -1.89
N PRO A 44 -10.27 16.77 -2.85
CA PRO A 44 -10.08 15.51 -3.57
C PRO A 44 -8.69 15.47 -4.20
N GLY A 45 -7.91 14.43 -3.87
CA GLY A 45 -6.55 14.22 -4.39
C GLY A 45 -5.41 14.30 -3.37
N HIS A 46 -5.70 14.56 -2.08
CA HIS A 46 -4.67 14.73 -1.04
C HIS A 46 -4.36 13.50 -0.17
N CYS A 47 -4.84 12.31 -0.56
CA CYS A 47 -4.44 11.07 0.10
C CYS A 47 -2.99 10.70 -0.26
N ILE A 48 -2.08 11.17 0.58
CA ILE A 48 -0.65 10.94 0.41
C ILE A 48 -0.20 9.53 0.79
N TYR A 49 -1.00 8.80 1.58
CA TYR A 49 -0.58 7.49 2.05
C TYR A 49 -0.76 6.39 1.00
N LYS A 50 0.37 5.90 0.48
CA LYS A 50 0.53 4.79 -0.45
C LYS A 50 0.81 3.48 0.30
N SER A 51 0.32 2.39 -0.28
CA SER A 51 0.54 1.02 0.19
C SER A 51 0.69 0.08 -1.02
N VAL A 52 1.51 -0.96 -0.88
CA VAL A 52 1.53 -2.10 -1.79
C VAL A 52 0.69 -3.20 -1.18
N VAL A 53 -0.28 -3.73 -1.92
CA VAL A 53 -1.12 -4.85 -1.47
C VAL A 53 -1.01 -6.04 -2.41
N CYS A 54 -1.06 -7.25 -1.84
CA CYS A 54 -1.27 -8.48 -2.60
C CYS A 54 -2.76 -8.65 -2.85
N SER A 55 -3.24 -8.21 -4.00
CA SER A 55 -4.66 -8.00 -4.31
C SER A 55 -5.50 -9.27 -4.24
N VAL A 56 -6.41 -9.35 -3.28
CA VAL A 56 -7.35 -10.49 -3.14
C VAL A 56 -8.27 -10.61 -4.35
N GLN A 57 -8.69 -9.47 -4.92
CA GLN A 57 -9.52 -9.44 -6.15
C GLN A 57 -8.83 -10.09 -7.34
N ARG A 58 -7.49 -10.14 -7.32
CA ARG A 58 -6.66 -10.78 -8.35
C ARG A 58 -6.07 -12.11 -7.86
N GLY A 59 -6.62 -12.74 -6.82
CA GLY A 59 -6.15 -14.03 -6.29
C GLY A 59 -4.89 -13.94 -5.40
N GLY A 60 -4.61 -12.77 -4.85
CA GLY A 60 -3.64 -12.54 -3.78
C GLY A 60 -4.17 -12.84 -2.38
N CYS A 61 -3.36 -12.60 -1.35
CA CYS A 61 -3.69 -12.96 0.04
C CYS A 61 -4.08 -11.78 0.94
N GLY A 62 -4.09 -10.55 0.43
CA GLY A 62 -4.44 -9.35 1.20
C GLY A 62 -3.30 -8.77 2.03
N ALA A 63 -2.10 -9.36 2.02
CA ALA A 63 -0.94 -8.78 2.69
C ALA A 63 -0.65 -7.38 2.15
N SER A 64 -0.47 -6.39 3.04
CA SER A 64 -0.18 -4.99 2.70
C SER A 64 1.19 -4.57 3.20
N SER A 65 1.88 -3.61 2.54
CA SER A 65 3.15 -3.03 3.00
C SER A 65 3.03 -2.29 4.34
N GLY A 66 1.82 -1.88 4.71
CA GLY A 66 1.58 -0.72 5.58
C GLY A 66 1.51 0.58 4.76
N TYR A 67 1.32 1.70 5.44
CA TYR A 67 1.09 3.01 4.83
C TYR A 67 2.33 3.91 4.87
N TYR A 68 2.63 4.55 3.73
CA TYR A 68 3.82 5.37 3.51
C TYR A 68 3.51 6.60 2.66
N LEU A 69 4.32 7.65 2.70
CA LEU A 69 4.02 8.90 1.98
C LEU A 69 4.27 8.81 0.47
N THR A 70 5.06 7.83 0.04
CA THR A 70 5.44 7.64 -1.36
C THR A 70 5.37 6.18 -1.79
N GLU A 71 5.19 5.94 -3.09
CA GLU A 71 5.26 4.58 -3.67
C GLU A 71 6.65 3.95 -3.47
N GLU A 72 7.72 4.76 -3.50
CA GLU A 72 9.09 4.27 -3.27
C GLU A 72 9.27 3.74 -1.85
N GLU A 73 8.76 4.45 -0.84
CA GLU A 73 8.81 4.00 0.55
C GLU A 73 7.96 2.74 0.75
N ALA A 74 6.74 2.71 0.18
CA ALA A 74 5.88 1.53 0.23
C ALA A 74 6.55 0.31 -0.43
N ALA A 75 7.22 0.51 -1.56
CA ALA A 75 7.96 -0.54 -2.25
C ALA A 75 9.20 -1.01 -1.48
N LYS A 76 9.97 -0.10 -0.88
CA LYS A 76 11.11 -0.45 0.00
C LYS A 76 10.62 -1.27 1.19
N ALA A 77 9.52 -0.84 1.81
CA ALA A 77 8.89 -1.54 2.93
C ALA A 77 8.31 -2.91 2.56
N TRP A 78 7.82 -3.06 1.33
CA TRP A 78 7.41 -4.34 0.77
C TRP A 78 8.61 -5.26 0.55
N ASN A 79 9.63 -4.77 -0.14
CA ASN A 79 10.78 -5.56 -0.58
C ASN A 79 11.69 -6.02 0.58
N ARG A 80 11.76 -5.27 1.68
CA ARG A 80 12.52 -5.66 2.90
C ARG A 80 11.93 -6.86 3.65
N ARG A 81 10.74 -7.33 3.28
CA ARG A 81 10.10 -8.53 3.87
C ARG A 81 10.74 -9.83 3.40
N TYR A 82 11.59 -9.73 2.39
CA TYR A 82 12.49 -10.79 2.01
C TYR A 82 13.79 -10.57 2.77
N THR A 83 14.20 -11.56 3.56
CA THR A 83 15.59 -11.63 4.02
C THR A 83 16.47 -11.68 2.78
N ASP A 84 17.50 -10.82 2.73
CA ASP A 84 18.57 -10.99 1.77
C ASP A 84 19.28 -12.30 2.16
N GLU A 85 19.13 -13.34 1.33
CA GLU A 85 19.96 -14.55 1.40
C GLU A 85 21.37 -14.25 0.88
#